data_AF-A0A4U8SDN2-F1
#
_entry.id   AF-A0A4U8SDN2-F1
#
_cell.length_a   1.000
_cell.length_b   1.000
_cell.length_c   1.000
_cell.angle_alpha   90.00
_cell.angle_beta   90.00
_cell.angle_gamma   90.00
#
_symmetry.space_group_name_H-M   'P 1'
#
loop_
_entity.id
_entity.type
_entity.pdbx_description
1 polymer ?
#
loop_
_entity_poly.entity_id
_entity_poly.type
_entity_poly.pdbx_seq_one_letter_code
_entity_poly.pdbx_strand_id
1 'polypeptide(L)' 'MANTYLTFRLINGKFYLHQYSREEGYVDDAKDKEVIDKTYIYYRQARDDSKKENLIPLESVNDELLQKLELKYNAKY' A
#
# COMPACT_ATOMS: atom_id res chain seq x y z
N MET A 1 -7.17 -5.77 14.17
CA MET A 1 -7.69 -4.85 13.15
C MET A 1 -6.70 -4.74 12.00
N ALA A 2 -7.17 -4.44 10.79
CA ALA A 2 -6.30 -4.24 9.64
C ALA A 2 -6.72 -2.98 8.88
N ASN A 3 -5.80 -2.03 8.72
CA ASN A 3 -6.04 -0.76 8.05
C ASN A 3 -5.29 -0.73 6.71
N THR A 4 -6.01 -0.44 5.63
CA THR A 4 -5.44 -0.31 4.28
C THR A 4 -5.26 1.15 3.94
N TYR A 5 -4.06 1.51 3.45
CA TYR A 5 -3.72 2.87 3.05
C TYR A 5 -3.27 2.90 1.59
N LEU A 6 -3.94 3.75 0.80
CA LEU A 6 -3.57 4.08 -0.57
C LEU A 6 -3.20 5.56 -0.63
N THR A 7 -1.94 5.85 -0.94
CA THR A 7 -1.45 7.22 -1.11
C THR A 7 -1.26 7.50 -2.58
N PHE A 8 -1.75 8.65 -3.04
CA PHE A 8 -1.64 9.09 -4.43
C PHE A 8 -0.79 10.35 -4.55
N ARG A 9 -0.08 10.48 -5.67
CA ARG A 9 0.69 11.68 -6.02
C ARG A 9 0.15 12.28 -7.31
N LEU A 10 -0.04 13.59 -7.32
CA LEU A 10 -0.39 14.36 -8.52
C LEU A 10 0.87 14.61 -9.35
N ILE A 11 0.85 14.20 -10.62
CA ILE A 11 1.93 14.43 -11.59
C ILE A 11 1.27 14.92 -12.88
N ASN A 12 1.62 16.13 -13.33
CA ASN A 12 1.10 16.73 -14.56
C ASN A 12 -0.43 16.65 -14.69
N GLY A 13 -1.16 16.92 -13.59
CA GLY A 13 -2.63 16.92 -13.57
C GLY A 13 -3.29 15.55 -13.44
N LYS A 14 -2.54 14.46 -13.28
CA LYS A 14 -3.09 13.10 -13.08
C LYS A 14 -2.61 12.50 -11.76
N PHE A 15 -3.50 11.79 -11.07
CA PHE A 15 -3.16 11.06 -9.84
C PHE A 15 -2.61 9.68 -10.18
N TYR A 16 -1.51 9.33 -9.52
CA TYR A 16 -0.87 8.03 -9.61
C TYR A 16 -0.68 7.43 -8.23
N LEU A 17 -0.86 6.12 -8.10
CA LEU A 17 -0.58 5.40 -6.87
C LEU A 17 0.89 5.59 -6.51
N HIS A 18 1.13 6.18 -5.35
CA HIS A 18 2.47 6.42 -4.81
C HIS A 18 2.86 5.34 -3.82
N GLN A 19 1.92 4.89 -2.98
CA GLN A 19 2.12 3.83 -2.02
C GLN A 19 0.83 3.04 -1.78
N TYR A 20 0.97 1.72 -1.69
CA TYR A 20 -0.02 0.83 -1.09
C TYR A 20 0.61 0.12 0.11
N SER A 21 -0.01 0.29 1.28
CA SER A 21 0.40 -0.38 2.52
C SER A 21 -0.80 -0.86 3.34
N ARG A 22 -0.59 -1.91 4.15
CA ARG A 22 -1.54 -2.36 5.17
C ARG A 22 -0.86 -2.41 6.53
N GLU A 23 -1.57 -1.95 7.54
CA GLU A 23 -1.19 -2.11 8.94
C GLU A 23 -2.04 -3.21 9.56
N GLU A 24 -1.39 -4.16 10.21
CA GLU A 24 -2.02 -5.17 11.04
C GLU A 24 -1.76 -4.80 12.50
N GLY A 25 -2.81 -4.83 13.31
CA GLY A 25 -2.75 -4.50 14.72
C GLY A 25 -3.78 -5.27 15.53
N TYR A 26 -3.77 -5.04 16.83
CA TYR A 26 -4.72 -5.62 17.77
C TYR A 26 -5.16 -4.56 18.78
N VAL A 27 -6.25 -4.84 19.49
CA VAL A 27 -6.67 -4.01 20.62
C VAL A 27 -6.00 -4.59 21.86
N ASP A 28 -5.27 -3.76 22.59
CA ASP A 28 -4.77 -4.10 23.92
C ASP A 28 -5.91 -3.92 24.92
N ASP A 29 -6.58 -5.02 25.26
CA ASP A 29 -7.73 -5.05 26.17
C ASP A 29 -7.43 -4.46 27.55
N ALA A 30 -6.16 -4.46 27.99
CA ALA A 30 -5.78 -3.90 29.29
C ALA A 30 -5.72 -2.37 29.28
N LYS A 31 -5.54 -1.75 28.11
CA LYS A 31 -5.37 -0.30 27.95
C LYS A 31 -6.44 0.35 27.08
N ASP A 32 -7.34 -0.45 26.51
CA ASP A 32 -8.36 -0.05 25.54
C ASP A 32 -7.76 0.80 24.41
N LYS A 33 -6.64 0.33 23.85
CA LYS A 33 -5.87 1.04 22.82
C LYS A 33 -5.58 0.14 21.64
N GLU A 34 -5.70 0.70 20.44
CA GLU A 34 -5.21 0.07 19.23
C GLU A 34 -3.68 0.12 19.18
N VAL A 35 -3.07 -1.06 19.01
CA VAL A 35 -1.63 -1.22 18.85
C VAL A 35 -1.37 -1.75 17.45
N ILE A 36 -0.51 -1.04 16.70
CA ILE A 36 -0.03 -1.49 15.39
C ILE A 36 1.11 -2.50 15.64
N ASP A 37 0.95 -3.72 15.14
CA ASP A 37 1.96 -4.79 15.23
C ASP A 37 2.90 -4.75 14.03
N LYS A 38 2.34 -4.69 12.82
CA LYS A 38 3.11 -4.75 11.57
C LYS A 38 2.59 -3.79 10.52
N THR A 39 3.50 -3.25 9.73
CA THR A 39 3.20 -2.45 8.54
C THR A 39 3.80 -3.11 7.31
N TYR A 40 2.95 -3.55 6.38
CA TYR A 40 3.34 -4.11 5.09
C TYR A 40 3.27 -3.02 4.03
N ILE A 41 4.39 -2.77 3.34
CA ILE A 41 4.44 -1.83 2.21
C ILE A 41 4.52 -2.64 0.92
N TYR A 42 3.35 -3.03 0.41
CA TYR A 42 3.20 -3.86 -0.79
C TYR A 42 3.70 -3.15 -2.05
N TYR A 43 3.50 -1.84 -2.15
CA TYR A 43 4.03 -1.03 -3.24
C TYR A 43 4.47 0.34 -2.74
N ARG A 44 5.63 0.81 -3.19
CA ARG A 44 6.08 2.19 -3.06
C ARG A 44 6.79 2.59 -4.34
N GLN A 45 6.25 3.56 -5.08
CA GLN A 45 6.72 3.95 -6.41
C GLN A 45 8.23 4.24 -6.43
N ALA A 46 8.76 4.98 -5.45
CA ALA A 46 10.18 5.30 -5.41
C ALA A 46 11.10 4.07 -5.23
N ARG A 47 10.60 2.99 -4.60
CA ARG A 47 11.34 1.73 -4.38
C ARG A 47 11.17 0.78 -5.57
N ASP A 48 9.94 0.64 -6.04
CA ASP A 48 9.53 -0.43 -6.96
C ASP A 48 9.49 0.01 -8.44
N ASP A 49 9.40 1.31 -8.72
CA ASP A 49 9.42 1.92 -10.05
C ASP A 49 10.12 3.29 -10.02
N SER A 50 11.37 3.33 -9.55
CA SER A 50 12.12 4.59 -9.33
C SER A 50 12.27 5.44 -10.60
N LYS A 51 12.32 4.79 -11.77
CA LYS A 51 12.41 5.43 -13.09
C LYS A 51 11.08 5.97 -13.62
N LYS A 52 9.95 5.66 -12.96
CA LYS A 52 8.59 6.07 -13.35
C LYS A 52 8.17 5.52 -14.72
N GLU A 53 8.65 4.32 -15.07
CA GLU A 53 8.34 3.68 -16.35
C GLU A 53 6.97 2.99 -16.32
N ASN A 54 6.49 2.64 -15.12
CA ASN A 54 5.25 1.87 -14.91
C ASN A 54 4.38 2.52 -13.82
N LEU A 55 4.17 3.84 -13.94
CA LEU A 55 3.28 4.57 -13.02
C LEU A 55 1.87 3.99 -13.09
N ILE A 56 1.27 3.74 -11.94
CA ILE A 56 -0.08 3.19 -11.82
C ILE A 56 -1.07 4.36 -11.70
N PRO A 57 -1.90 4.64 -12.71
CA PRO A 57 -2.91 5.71 -12.62
C PRO A 57 -4.00 5.36 -11.60
N LEU A 58 -4.60 6.37 -10.97
CA LEU A 58 -5.74 6.19 -10.05
C LEU A 58 -6.86 5.34 -10.66
N GLU A 59 -7.18 5.60 -11.94
CA GLU A 59 -8.19 4.89 -12.74
C GLU A 59 -7.97 3.38 -12.81
N SER A 60 -6.72 2.93 -12.67
CA SER A 60 -6.32 1.52 -12.77
C SER A 60 -6.26 0.81 -11.43
N VAL A 61 -6.43 1.54 -10.31
CA VAL A 61 -6.39 0.93 -8.97
C VAL A 61 -7.72 0.23 -8.68
N ASN A 62 -7.66 -1.10 -8.64
CA ASN A 62 -8.76 -1.98 -8.31
C ASN A 62 -8.28 -3.18 -7.49
N ASP A 63 -9.22 -3.99 -6.99
CA ASP A 63 -8.91 -5.12 -6.10
C ASP A 63 -7.97 -6.14 -6.76
N GLU A 64 -8.13 -6.40 -8.06
CA GLU A 64 -7.25 -7.33 -8.80
C GLU A 64 -5.80 -6.83 -8.82
N LEU A 65 -5.59 -5.53 -9.07
CA LEU A 65 -4.26 -4.94 -9.04
C LEU A 65 -3.66 -4.99 -7.63
N LEU A 66 -4.43 -4.62 -6.61
CA LEU A 66 -3.95 -4.63 -5.23
C LEU A 66 -3.56 -6.04 -4.78
N GLN A 67 -4.36 -7.05 -5.12
CA GLN A 67 -4.03 -8.45 -4.83
C GLN A 67 -2.75 -8.88 -5.53
N LYS A 68 -2.52 -8.48 -6.79
CA LYS A 68 -1.26 -8.78 -7.49
C LYS A 68 -0.05 -8.15 -6.80
N LEU A 69 -0.18 -6.94 -6.27
CA LEU A 69 0.89 -6.27 -5.52
C LEU A 69 1.20 -6.99 -4.20
N GLU A 70 0.18 -7.45 -3.49
CA GLU A 70 0.34 -8.28 -2.27
C GLU A 70 1.03 -9.61 -2.58
N LEU A 71 0.56 -10.33 -3.60
CA LEU A 71 1.16 -11.61 -4.01
C LEU A 71 2.62 -11.44 -4.42
N LYS A 72 2.95 -10.37 -5.15
CA LYS A 72 4.33 -10.04 -5.53
C LYS A 72 5.23 -9.79 -4.31
N TYR A 73 4.70 -9.11 -3.29
CA TYR A 73 5.43 -8.89 -2.04
C TYR A 73 5.68 -10.20 -1.29
N ASN A 74 4.64 -11.03 -1.13
CA ASN A 74 4.72 -12.32 -0.43
C ASN A 74 5.58 -13.37 -1.18
N ALA A 75 5.74 -13.24 -2.49
CA ALA A 75 6.68 -14.10 -3.23
C ALA A 75 8.15 -13.70 -3.02
N LYS A 76 8.41 -12.48 -2.53
CA LYS A 76 9.75 -11.93 -2.34
C LYS A 76 10.30 -12.15 -0.92
N TYR A 77 9.44 -12.40 0.07
CA TYR A 77 9.77 -12.52 1.49
C TYR A 77 8.96 -13.64 2.12
#